data_AF-A0A4Q2YN24-F1
#
_entry.id   AF-A0A4Q2YN24-F1
#
_cell.length_a   1.000
_cell.length_b   1.000
_cell.length_c   1.000
_cell.angle_alpha   90.00
_cell.angle_beta   90.00
_cell.angle_gamma   90.00
#
_symmetry.space_group_name_H-M   'P 1'
#
loop_
_entity.id
_entity.type
_entity.pdbx_description
1 polymer ?
#
loop_
_entity_poly.entity_id
_entity_poly.type
_entity_poly.pdbx_seq_one_letter_code
_entity_poly.pdbx_strand_id
1 'polypeptide(L)'
;KWANDNARGRVGGREISLVDPAQLHTITGDGLDPLITAADGSAILARARDRDLYILADPDIINNLAFATREKAAGAANLIDAIAEDADADGLAFDLTLNGFGGERSLLRFAFVPPFIGITLCLIAAGLLALWQAWVRFGPALKPGRAIPVSKAALIANSADLIRQARRELDGADAYVRSQRIAIARRLHAPGGLDDAATDRWIDKHLDAGSESFSSLARRLPLARGTHEFLEGAQALHDIRKDLLRDSQ
;
A
#
# COMPACT_ATOMS: atom_id res chain seq x y z
N LYS A 1 -51.65 32.71 -0.26
CA LYS A 1 -51.80 34.17 -0.17
C LYS A 1 -50.80 34.61 0.89
N TRP A 2 -49.69 35.23 0.49
CA TRP A 2 -48.58 35.52 1.42
C TRP A 2 -48.96 36.68 2.30
N ALA A 3 -49.25 36.37 3.55
CA ALA A 3 -49.68 37.34 4.53
C ALA A 3 -48.45 37.69 5.38
N ASN A 4 -47.95 38.91 5.21
CA ASN A 4 -46.97 39.53 6.10
C ASN A 4 -47.67 39.83 7.44
N ASP A 5 -48.00 38.77 8.17
CA ASP A 5 -48.77 38.86 9.39
C ASP A 5 -47.84 38.71 10.58
N ASN A 6 -47.59 39.82 11.26
CA ASN A 6 -46.92 39.83 12.56
C ASN A 6 -47.71 38.91 13.50
N ALA A 7 -47.17 37.74 13.81
CA ALA A 7 -47.78 36.86 14.77
C ALA A 7 -47.63 37.45 16.17
N ARG A 8 -48.74 37.47 16.91
CA ARG A 8 -48.82 38.10 18.23
C ARG A 8 -49.55 37.21 19.21
N GLY A 9 -49.22 37.38 20.47
CA GLY A 9 -49.79 36.58 21.54
C GLY A 9 -49.39 37.06 22.92
N ARG A 10 -49.93 36.40 23.93
CA ARG A 10 -49.57 36.63 25.32
C ARG A 10 -49.17 35.31 25.97
N VAL A 11 -48.00 35.30 26.60
CA VAL A 11 -47.41 34.13 27.28
C VAL A 11 -46.83 34.63 28.60
N GLY A 12 -47.13 34.00 29.74
CA GLY A 12 -46.57 34.42 31.03
C GLY A 12 -46.86 35.89 31.37
N GLY A 13 -47.99 36.44 30.91
CA GLY A 13 -48.33 37.86 31.08
C GLY A 13 -47.59 38.84 30.15
N ARG A 14 -46.62 38.38 29.36
CA ARG A 14 -45.84 39.20 28.41
C ARG A 14 -46.47 39.20 27.03
N GLU A 15 -46.48 40.35 26.37
CA GLU A 15 -46.89 40.44 24.96
C GLU A 15 -45.71 40.08 24.06
N ILE A 16 -45.91 39.07 23.21
CA ILE A 16 -44.90 38.58 22.27
C ILE A 16 -45.33 38.94 20.85
N SER A 17 -44.41 39.56 20.10
CA SER A 17 -44.56 39.78 18.66
C SER A 17 -43.39 39.14 17.96
N LEU A 18 -43.67 38.23 17.04
CA LEU A 18 -42.66 37.57 16.24
C LEU A 18 -42.50 38.30 14.90
N VAL A 19 -41.25 38.57 14.52
CA VAL A 19 -40.91 39.24 13.27
C VAL A 19 -40.36 38.21 12.29
N ASP A 20 -41.26 37.77 11.41
CA ASP A 20 -41.06 37.21 10.06
C ASP A 20 -39.94 36.16 9.85
N PRO A 21 -40.34 34.88 9.78
CA PRO A 21 -39.97 33.97 8.71
C PRO A 21 -41.02 34.04 7.58
N ALA A 22 -40.57 34.20 6.34
CA ALA A 22 -41.40 34.38 5.14
C ALA A 22 -42.49 33.31 4.92
N GLN A 23 -42.41 32.19 5.65
CA GLN A 23 -43.47 31.19 5.81
C GLN A 23 -43.43 30.69 7.26
N LEU A 24 -44.45 31.03 8.04
CA LEU A 24 -44.65 30.47 9.37
C LEU A 24 -45.41 29.15 9.26
N HIS A 25 -44.88 28.11 9.89
CA HIS A 25 -45.65 26.90 10.14
C HIS A 25 -46.62 27.13 11.30
N THR A 26 -47.84 26.61 11.17
CA THR A 26 -48.89 26.76 12.18
C THR A 26 -49.55 25.42 12.48
N ILE A 27 -50.15 25.31 13.66
CA ILE A 27 -50.85 24.13 14.16
C ILE A 27 -52.26 24.50 14.60
N THR A 28 -53.17 23.53 14.47
CA THR A 28 -54.57 23.66 14.92
C THR A 28 -55.01 22.33 15.55
N GLY A 29 -55.91 22.40 16.52
CA GLY A 29 -56.47 21.22 17.18
C GLY A 29 -57.30 21.57 18.41
N ASP A 30 -58.35 20.81 18.67
CA ASP A 30 -59.32 21.10 19.74
C ASP A 30 -58.72 21.02 21.15
N GLY A 31 -57.67 20.19 21.32
CA GLY A 31 -56.92 20.02 22.57
C GLY A 31 -55.82 21.06 22.81
N LEU A 32 -55.72 22.08 21.96
CA LEU A 32 -54.68 23.10 22.05
C LEU A 32 -55.26 24.43 22.53
N ASP A 33 -54.52 25.10 23.40
CA ASP A 33 -54.70 26.50 23.77
C ASP A 33 -53.70 27.36 22.98
N PRO A 34 -54.15 28.10 21.94
CA PRO A 34 -53.29 29.01 21.19
C PRO A 34 -52.79 30.14 22.10
N LEU A 35 -51.46 30.30 22.17
CA LEU A 35 -50.83 31.37 22.94
C LEU A 35 -50.31 32.49 22.03
N ILE A 36 -49.76 32.13 20.87
CA ILE A 36 -49.33 33.05 19.81
C ILE A 36 -49.99 32.59 18.51
N THR A 37 -50.68 33.50 17.84
CA THR A 37 -51.45 33.19 16.62
C THR A 37 -50.96 34.01 15.43
N ALA A 38 -51.00 33.41 14.25
CA ALA A 38 -50.95 34.14 12.98
C ALA A 38 -52.28 34.90 12.75
N ALA A 39 -52.36 35.77 11.73
CA ALA A 39 -53.59 36.57 11.55
C ALA A 39 -54.80 35.76 11.07
N ASP A 40 -54.59 34.54 10.56
CA ASP A 40 -55.67 33.60 10.25
C ASP A 40 -56.20 32.86 11.50
N GLY A 41 -55.64 33.14 12.69
CA GLY A 41 -56.01 32.54 13.96
C GLY A 41 -55.37 31.19 14.24
N SER A 42 -54.56 30.66 13.30
CA SER A 42 -53.81 29.43 13.53
C SER A 42 -52.67 29.64 14.53
N ALA A 43 -52.37 28.64 15.35
CA ALA A 43 -51.41 28.78 16.44
C ALA A 43 -49.99 28.54 15.95
N ILE A 44 -49.06 29.39 16.36
CA ILE A 44 -47.61 29.18 16.19
C ILE A 44 -47.04 28.58 17.47
N LEU A 45 -47.45 29.12 18.62
CA LEU A 45 -47.21 28.53 19.93
C LEU A 45 -48.56 28.15 20.52
N ALA A 46 -48.70 26.89 20.92
CA ALA A 46 -49.85 26.42 21.65
C ALA A 46 -49.44 25.59 22.86
N ARG A 47 -50.27 25.62 23.91
CA ARG A 47 -50.15 24.72 25.06
C ARG A 47 -51.18 23.61 24.94
N ALA A 48 -50.79 22.37 25.24
CA ALA A 48 -51.73 21.27 25.34
C ALA A 48 -52.62 21.46 26.58
N ARG A 49 -53.93 21.23 26.46
CA ARG A 49 -54.88 21.38 27.58
C ARG A 49 -54.71 20.30 28.66
N ASP A 50 -54.15 19.15 28.30
CA ASP A 50 -54.12 17.93 29.12
C ASP A 50 -52.81 17.72 29.88
N ARG A 51 -51.76 18.51 29.58
CA ARG A 51 -50.43 18.39 30.18
C ARG A 51 -49.63 19.67 29.95
N ASP A 52 -48.57 19.86 30.74
CA ASP A 52 -47.63 20.99 30.61
C ASP A 52 -46.68 20.79 29.41
N LEU A 53 -47.25 20.86 28.20
CA LEU A 53 -46.56 20.72 26.93
C LEU A 53 -46.83 21.95 26.06
N TYR A 54 -45.76 22.64 25.71
CA TYR A 54 -45.77 23.73 24.74
C TYR A 54 -45.30 23.21 23.41
N ILE A 55 -46.06 23.50 22.35
CA ILE A 55 -45.76 23.09 20.98
C ILE A 55 -45.51 24.36 20.18
N LEU A 56 -44.27 24.50 19.69
CA LEU A 56 -43.88 25.52 18.74
C LEU A 56 -43.93 24.91 17.34
N ALA A 57 -44.81 25.43 16.49
CA ALA A 57 -45.04 24.95 15.14
C ALA A 57 -43.85 25.22 14.22
N ASP A 58 -43.14 26.32 14.45
CA ASP A 58 -42.00 26.74 13.64
C ASP A 58 -40.72 26.84 14.49
N PRO A 59 -39.81 25.85 14.41
CA PRO A 59 -38.59 25.85 15.20
C PRO A 59 -37.59 26.93 14.76
N ASP A 60 -37.74 27.53 13.58
CA ASP A 60 -36.80 28.54 13.08
C ASP A 60 -36.82 29.84 13.90
N ILE A 61 -37.85 30.02 14.72
CA ILE A 61 -37.97 31.14 15.67
C ILE A 61 -36.91 31.06 16.79
N ILE A 62 -36.44 29.85 17.14
CA ILE A 62 -35.51 29.62 18.26
C ILE A 62 -34.21 28.92 17.86
N ASN A 63 -34.01 28.64 16.57
CA ASN A 63 -32.81 27.96 16.08
C ASN A 63 -31.61 28.93 15.92
N ASN A 64 -30.48 28.41 15.44
CA ASN A 64 -29.28 29.22 15.21
C ASN A 64 -29.48 30.41 14.24
N LEU A 65 -30.43 30.31 13.31
CA LEU A 65 -30.75 31.38 12.36
C LEU A 65 -31.43 32.57 13.05
N ALA A 66 -32.18 32.33 14.13
CA ALA A 66 -32.74 33.39 14.96
C ALA A 66 -31.66 34.29 15.57
N PHE A 67 -30.44 33.80 15.75
CA PHE A 67 -29.32 34.58 16.29
C PHE A 67 -28.55 35.39 15.24
N ALA A 68 -28.98 35.38 13.97
CA ALA A 68 -28.33 36.12 12.90
C ALA A 68 -28.46 37.65 13.02
N THR A 69 -29.48 38.15 13.73
CA THR A 69 -29.65 39.57 14.02
C THR A 69 -30.00 39.80 15.48
N ARG A 70 -29.71 41.00 16.00
CA ARG A 70 -29.98 41.36 17.40
C ARG A 70 -31.48 41.29 17.72
N GLU A 71 -32.32 41.73 16.79
CA GLU A 71 -33.77 41.80 16.96
C GLU A 71 -34.38 40.39 17.03
N LYS A 72 -33.94 39.48 16.15
CA LYS A 72 -34.40 38.08 16.15
C LYS A 72 -33.90 37.33 17.39
N ALA A 73 -32.64 37.55 17.79
CA ALA A 73 -32.07 36.95 19.00
C ALA A 73 -32.83 37.39 20.26
N ALA A 74 -33.15 38.69 20.37
CA ALA A 74 -33.94 39.22 21.47
C ALA A 74 -35.38 38.67 21.47
N GLY A 75 -35.98 38.49 20.29
CA GLY A 75 -37.29 37.85 20.14
C GLY A 75 -37.30 36.40 20.62
N ALA A 76 -36.31 35.61 20.23
CA ALA A 76 -36.15 34.21 20.65
C ALA A 76 -35.95 34.10 22.18
N ALA A 77 -35.08 34.93 22.76
CA ALA A 77 -34.86 34.96 24.20
C ALA A 77 -36.13 35.36 24.97
N ASN A 78 -36.82 36.42 24.54
CA ASN A 78 -38.08 36.86 25.15
C ASN A 78 -39.17 35.78 25.09
N LEU A 79 -39.24 35.02 23.99
CA LEU A 79 -40.19 33.91 23.86
C LEU A 79 -39.89 32.79 24.87
N ILE A 80 -38.62 32.40 25.00
CA ILE A 80 -38.19 31.36 25.95
C ILE A 80 -38.46 31.82 27.39
N ASP A 81 -38.11 33.05 27.74
CA ASP A 81 -38.35 33.62 29.06
C ASP A 81 -39.85 33.65 29.39
N ALA A 82 -40.70 34.02 28.42
CA ALA A 82 -42.14 34.07 28.61
C ALA A 82 -42.75 32.67 28.82
N ILE A 83 -42.25 31.65 28.10
CA ILE A 83 -42.65 30.25 28.32
C ILE A 83 -42.19 29.77 29.70
N ALA A 84 -40.97 30.11 30.12
CA ALA A 84 -40.46 29.75 31.43
C ALA A 84 -41.28 30.38 32.57
N GLU A 85 -41.69 31.65 32.42
CA GLU A 85 -42.57 32.35 33.36
C GLU A 85 -43.99 31.75 33.39
N ASP A 86 -44.55 31.38 32.24
CA ASP A 86 -45.86 30.72 32.15
C ASP A 86 -45.87 29.32 32.80
N ALA A 87 -44.74 28.62 32.71
CA ALA A 87 -44.54 27.26 33.23
C ALA A 87 -43.96 27.21 34.66
N ASP A 88 -43.69 28.36 35.29
CA ASP A 88 -43.02 28.46 36.60
C ASP A 88 -41.69 27.67 36.65
N ALA A 89 -40.88 27.80 35.60
CA ALA A 89 -39.65 27.02 35.42
C ALA A 89 -38.39 27.79 35.87
N ASP A 90 -37.61 27.17 36.76
CA ASP A 90 -36.35 27.74 37.29
C ASP A 90 -35.12 27.53 36.38
N GLY A 91 -35.27 26.79 35.27
CA GLY A 91 -34.15 26.43 34.41
C GLY A 91 -34.57 25.83 33.07
N LEU A 92 -33.60 25.81 32.14
CA LEU A 92 -33.78 25.36 30.77
C LEU A 92 -32.86 24.16 30.50
N ALA A 93 -33.41 23.09 29.94
CA ALA A 93 -32.65 21.95 29.46
C ALA A 93 -33.03 21.66 28.00
N PHE A 94 -32.03 21.45 27.16
CA PHE A 94 -32.23 21.08 25.76
C PHE A 94 -31.99 19.58 25.59
N ASP A 95 -33.05 18.84 25.29
CA ASP A 95 -32.93 17.44 24.91
C ASP A 95 -32.53 17.34 23.43
N LEU A 96 -31.30 16.88 23.18
CA LEU A 96 -30.75 16.69 21.84
C LEU A 96 -30.64 15.21 21.46
N THR A 97 -31.27 14.30 22.21
CA THR A 97 -31.24 12.85 21.94
C THR A 97 -31.81 12.53 20.57
N LEU A 98 -32.96 13.13 20.22
CA LEU A 98 -33.59 12.99 18.90
C LEU A 98 -32.75 13.64 17.78
N ASN A 99 -31.93 14.64 18.11
CA ASN A 99 -30.97 15.26 17.20
C ASN A 99 -29.68 14.42 17.02
N GLY A 100 -29.63 13.22 17.61
CA GLY A 100 -28.50 12.29 17.52
C GLY A 100 -27.37 12.54 18.52
N PHE A 101 -27.50 13.53 19.42
CA PHE A 101 -26.48 13.87 20.42
C PHE A 101 -26.59 13.05 21.73
N GLY A 102 -27.50 12.07 21.78
CA GLY A 102 -27.67 11.17 22.93
C GLY A 102 -27.08 9.76 22.75
N GLY A 103 -26.54 9.43 21.58
CA GLY A 103 -25.98 8.11 21.30
C GLY A 103 -24.54 7.99 21.78
N GLU A 104 -24.20 6.92 22.51
CA GLU A 104 -22.81 6.57 22.81
C GLU A 104 -21.99 6.48 21.51
N ARG A 105 -20.87 7.20 21.47
CA ARG A 105 -19.88 7.12 20.38
C ARG A 105 -19.10 5.81 20.51
N SER A 106 -19.72 4.69 20.18
CA SER A 106 -19.06 3.39 20.16
C SER A 106 -18.22 3.24 18.89
N LEU A 107 -16.90 3.14 19.04
CA LEU A 107 -15.96 2.88 17.93
C LEU A 107 -16.29 1.58 17.20
N LEU A 108 -16.77 0.56 17.93
CA LEU A 108 -17.25 -0.69 17.34
C LEU A 108 -18.47 -0.43 16.46
N ARG A 109 -19.42 0.40 16.90
CA ARG A 109 -20.58 0.76 16.09
C ARG A 109 -20.17 1.48 14.80
N PHE A 110 -19.17 2.35 14.84
CA PHE A 110 -18.63 3.00 13.64
C PHE A 110 -18.07 2.00 12.61
N ALA A 111 -17.48 0.88 13.06
CA ALA A 111 -16.99 -0.18 12.17
C ALA A 111 -18.11 -0.89 11.39
N PHE A 112 -19.37 -0.74 11.80
CA PHE A 112 -20.56 -1.36 11.17
C PHE A 112 -21.49 -0.35 10.49
N VAL A 113 -21.14 0.94 10.46
CA VAL A 113 -21.93 1.99 9.80
C VAL A 113 -21.18 2.47 8.54
N PRO A 114 -21.88 2.82 7.44
CA PRO A 114 -21.23 3.42 6.27
C PRO A 114 -20.39 4.66 6.66
N PRO A 115 -19.20 4.87 6.08
CA PRO A 115 -18.54 4.15 4.97
C PRO A 115 -17.65 2.96 5.41
N PHE A 116 -17.48 2.69 6.71
CA PHE A 116 -16.42 1.81 7.23
C PHE A 116 -16.75 0.31 7.16
N ILE A 117 -18.02 -0.04 6.94
CA ILE A 117 -18.46 -1.44 6.81
C ILE A 117 -17.68 -2.22 5.74
N GLY A 118 -17.27 -1.56 4.64
CA GLY A 118 -16.47 -2.18 3.58
C GLY A 118 -15.10 -2.65 4.07
N ILE A 119 -14.40 -1.81 4.86
CA ILE A 119 -13.10 -2.17 5.44
C ILE A 119 -13.26 -3.33 6.42
N THR A 120 -14.29 -3.29 7.27
CA THR A 120 -14.58 -4.37 8.22
C THR A 120 -14.83 -5.70 7.50
N LEU A 121 -15.63 -5.70 6.44
CA LEU A 121 -15.87 -6.89 5.60
C LEU A 121 -14.58 -7.42 4.96
N CYS A 122 -13.73 -6.54 4.41
CA CYS A 122 -12.45 -6.93 3.84
C CYS A 122 -11.52 -7.56 4.88
N LEU A 123 -11.45 -7.01 6.09
CA LEU A 123 -10.65 -7.56 7.19
C LEU A 123 -11.16 -8.93 7.63
N ILE A 124 -12.49 -9.11 7.72
CA ILE A 124 -13.10 -10.40 8.03
C ILE A 124 -12.77 -11.42 6.94
N ALA A 125 -12.93 -11.06 5.66
CA ALA A 125 -12.61 -11.95 4.54
C ALA A 125 -11.13 -12.33 4.51
N ALA A 126 -10.23 -11.36 4.69
CA ALA A 126 -8.78 -11.62 4.77
C ALA A 126 -8.44 -12.54 5.95
N GLY A 127 -9.05 -12.33 7.12
CA GLY A 127 -8.88 -13.20 8.28
C GLY A 127 -9.37 -14.64 8.03
N LEU A 128 -10.52 -14.81 7.37
CA LEU A 128 -11.03 -16.11 6.97
C LEU A 128 -10.11 -16.81 5.97
N LEU A 129 -9.58 -16.09 4.99
CA LEU A 129 -8.62 -16.62 4.03
C LEU A 129 -7.29 -17.00 4.69
N ALA A 130 -6.80 -16.19 5.64
CA ALA A 130 -5.59 -16.51 6.40
C ALA A 130 -5.79 -17.73 7.30
N LEU A 131 -6.97 -17.87 7.93
CA LEU A 131 -7.32 -19.04 8.72
C LEU A 131 -7.43 -20.27 7.81
N TRP A 132 -8.10 -20.14 6.66
CA TRP A 132 -8.16 -21.20 5.66
C TRP A 132 -6.77 -21.62 5.19
N GLN A 133 -5.90 -20.65 4.89
CA GLN A 133 -4.52 -20.89 4.52
C GLN A 133 -3.77 -21.62 5.63
N ALA A 134 -3.97 -21.26 6.91
CA ALA A 134 -3.34 -21.95 8.03
C ALA A 134 -3.82 -23.40 8.19
N TRP A 135 -5.12 -23.66 7.94
CA TRP A 135 -5.70 -25.00 8.00
C TRP A 135 -5.28 -25.88 6.82
N VAL A 136 -5.19 -25.33 5.61
CA VAL A 136 -4.77 -26.06 4.40
C VAL A 136 -3.25 -26.20 4.31
N ARG A 137 -2.48 -25.36 5.00
CA ARG A 137 -1.02 -25.43 5.02
C ARG A 137 -0.54 -26.63 5.83
N PHE A 138 -0.48 -27.77 5.16
CA PHE A 138 0.34 -28.90 5.57
C PHE A 138 1.76 -28.73 5.00
N GLY A 139 2.75 -28.46 5.85
CA GLY A 139 4.16 -28.55 5.45
C GLY A 139 5.14 -27.72 6.29
N PRO A 140 6.34 -28.24 6.58
CA PRO A 140 7.38 -27.51 7.31
C PRO A 140 7.85 -26.27 6.52
N ALA A 141 8.22 -25.21 7.23
CA ALA A 141 8.71 -23.98 6.62
C ALA A 141 9.91 -24.27 5.70
N LEU A 142 9.79 -23.89 4.42
CA LEU A 142 10.88 -23.94 3.46
C LEU A 142 12.02 -23.08 3.99
N LYS A 143 13.13 -23.71 4.40
CA LYS A 143 14.35 -23.00 4.79
C LYS A 143 14.93 -22.38 3.51
N PRO A 144 15.03 -21.05 3.39
CA PRO A 144 15.62 -20.45 2.19
C PRO A 144 17.06 -20.95 2.04
N GLY A 145 17.36 -21.56 0.89
CA GLY A 145 18.70 -21.98 0.54
C GLY A 145 19.63 -20.76 0.44
N ARG A 146 20.86 -20.90 0.94
CA ARG A 146 21.84 -19.81 0.97
C ARG A 146 22.20 -19.38 -0.47
N ALA A 147 22.08 -18.10 -0.77
CA ALA A 147 22.23 -17.52 -2.11
C ALA A 147 23.65 -17.61 -2.71
N ILE A 148 24.67 -18.01 -1.92
CA ILE A 148 26.05 -18.18 -2.39
C ILE A 148 26.58 -19.51 -1.86
N PRO A 149 26.74 -20.55 -2.71
CA PRO A 149 27.48 -21.74 -2.34
C PRO A 149 28.97 -21.40 -2.30
N VAL A 150 29.60 -21.42 -1.13
CA VAL A 150 31.05 -21.25 -0.99
C VAL A 150 31.72 -22.51 -1.55
N SER A 151 32.07 -22.49 -2.83
CA SER A 151 32.86 -23.54 -3.47
C SER A 151 33.92 -22.92 -4.37
N LYS A 152 35.08 -23.57 -4.47
CA LYS A 152 36.18 -23.15 -5.37
C LYS A 152 35.70 -23.04 -6.83
N ALA A 153 34.76 -23.90 -7.24
CA ALA A 153 34.14 -23.87 -8.55
C ALA A 153 33.31 -22.59 -8.79
N ALA A 154 32.58 -22.10 -7.78
CA ALA A 154 31.81 -20.86 -7.89
C ALA A 154 32.72 -19.62 -8.03
N LEU A 155 33.88 -19.62 -7.38
CA LEU A 155 34.86 -18.54 -7.54
C LEU A 155 35.44 -18.52 -8.95
N ILE A 156 35.79 -19.69 -9.48
CA ILE A 156 36.31 -19.84 -10.86
C ILE A 156 35.28 -19.36 -11.88
N ALA A 157 34.01 -19.74 -11.72
CA ALA A 157 32.93 -19.33 -12.62
C ALA A 157 32.73 -17.79 -12.61
N ASN A 158 32.70 -17.18 -11.42
CA ASN A 158 32.57 -15.72 -11.31
C ASN A 158 33.76 -14.97 -11.89
N SER A 159 34.99 -15.48 -11.70
CA SER A 159 36.17 -14.87 -12.32
C SER A 159 36.12 -14.96 -13.85
N ALA A 160 35.65 -16.09 -14.40
CA ALA A 160 35.47 -16.25 -15.84
C ALA A 160 34.41 -15.28 -16.40
N ASP A 161 33.29 -15.10 -15.68
CA ASP A 161 32.25 -14.15 -16.08
C ASP A 161 32.73 -12.69 -16.04
N LEU A 162 33.56 -12.32 -15.06
CA LEU A 162 34.17 -10.98 -15.00
C LEU A 162 35.14 -10.74 -16.15
N ILE A 163 35.95 -11.73 -16.53
CA ILE A 163 36.86 -11.65 -17.68
C ILE A 163 36.06 -11.50 -18.98
N ARG A 164 34.96 -12.25 -19.13
CA ARG A 164 34.03 -12.14 -20.26
C ARG A 164 33.40 -10.75 -20.33
N GLN A 165 32.92 -10.23 -19.20
CA GLN A 165 32.31 -8.90 -19.13
C GLN A 165 33.30 -7.76 -19.47
N ALA A 166 34.58 -7.95 -19.15
CA ALA A 166 35.64 -7.00 -19.49
C ALA A 166 36.05 -7.02 -20.98
N ARG A 167 35.51 -7.92 -21.82
CA ARG A 167 35.93 -8.17 -23.22
C ARG A 167 37.44 -8.40 -23.40
N ARG A 168 38.10 -8.96 -22.39
CA ARG A 168 39.55 -9.28 -22.41
C ARG A 168 39.79 -10.76 -22.68
N GLU A 169 38.90 -11.40 -23.44
CA GLU A 169 38.90 -12.85 -23.72
C GLU A 169 40.22 -13.31 -24.38
N LEU A 170 40.88 -12.43 -25.14
CA LEU A 170 42.12 -12.71 -25.86
C LEU A 170 43.38 -12.56 -24.97
N ASP A 171 43.31 -11.84 -23.85
CA ASP A 171 44.46 -11.58 -22.97
C ASP A 171 44.92 -12.83 -22.20
N GLY A 172 44.09 -13.89 -22.19
CA GLY A 172 44.38 -15.15 -21.49
C GLY A 172 45.16 -16.18 -22.29
N ALA A 173 45.44 -15.93 -23.58
CA ALA A 173 46.02 -16.91 -24.50
C ALA A 173 47.36 -17.48 -24.03
N ASP A 174 48.31 -16.60 -23.68
CA ASP A 174 49.65 -17.00 -23.23
C ASP A 174 49.61 -17.82 -21.95
N ALA A 175 48.74 -17.42 -21.01
CA ALA A 175 48.55 -18.13 -19.76
C ALA A 175 47.93 -19.51 -20.00
N TYR A 176 46.97 -19.61 -20.91
CA TYR A 176 46.34 -20.87 -21.28
C TYR A 176 47.33 -21.83 -21.95
N VAL A 177 48.08 -21.38 -22.96
CA VAL A 177 49.13 -22.19 -23.63
C VAL A 177 50.14 -22.71 -22.62
N ARG A 178 50.64 -21.84 -21.74
CA ARG A 178 51.59 -22.22 -20.68
C ARG A 178 50.99 -23.28 -19.74
N SER A 179 49.73 -23.14 -19.36
CA SER A 179 49.04 -24.11 -18.51
C SER A 179 48.93 -25.49 -19.16
N GLN A 180 48.63 -25.54 -20.47
CA GLN A 180 48.57 -26.80 -21.23
C GLN A 180 49.96 -27.43 -21.37
N ARG A 181 50.98 -26.63 -21.69
CA ARG A 181 52.38 -27.08 -21.77
C ARG A 181 52.83 -27.74 -20.47
N ILE A 182 52.61 -27.07 -19.33
CA ILE A 182 52.99 -27.60 -18.02
C ILE A 182 52.22 -28.89 -17.69
N ALA A 183 50.92 -28.95 -18.00
CA ALA A 183 50.10 -30.12 -17.73
C ALA A 183 50.56 -31.35 -18.56
N ILE A 184 50.79 -31.17 -19.85
CA ILE A 184 51.26 -32.23 -20.75
C ILE A 184 52.68 -32.66 -20.38
N ALA A 185 53.60 -31.72 -20.20
CA ALA A 185 55.00 -32.01 -19.87
C ALA A 185 55.14 -32.78 -18.54
N ARG A 186 54.36 -32.40 -17.52
CA ARG A 186 54.33 -33.14 -16.24
C ARG A 186 53.82 -34.55 -16.40
N ARG A 187 52.78 -34.76 -17.23
CA ARG A 187 52.19 -36.08 -17.40
C ARG A 187 53.09 -37.02 -18.20
N LEU A 188 53.67 -36.53 -19.28
CA LEU A 188 54.52 -37.34 -20.14
C LEU A 188 55.96 -37.47 -19.60
N HIS A 189 56.24 -36.93 -18.41
CA HIS A 189 57.57 -36.94 -17.79
C HIS A 189 58.66 -36.33 -18.67
N ALA A 190 58.40 -35.12 -19.19
CA ALA A 190 59.36 -34.39 -20.01
C ALA A 190 60.71 -34.20 -19.28
N PRO A 191 61.85 -34.27 -20.00
CA PRO A 191 63.17 -34.01 -19.43
C PRO A 191 63.23 -32.66 -18.72
N GLY A 192 63.84 -32.63 -17.52
CA GLY A 192 64.04 -31.40 -16.77
C GLY A 192 65.00 -30.43 -17.49
N GLY A 193 64.76 -29.13 -17.36
CA GLY A 193 65.65 -28.08 -17.88
C GLY A 193 65.40 -27.67 -19.34
N LEU A 194 64.35 -28.17 -19.99
CA LEU A 194 63.92 -27.69 -21.31
C LEU A 194 63.31 -26.29 -21.21
N ASP A 195 63.64 -25.43 -22.18
CA ASP A 195 62.91 -24.18 -22.38
C ASP A 195 61.51 -24.44 -22.99
N ASP A 196 60.68 -23.40 -23.05
CA ASP A 196 59.30 -23.51 -23.55
C ASP A 196 59.26 -24.07 -25.00
N ALA A 197 60.15 -23.61 -25.89
CA ALA A 197 60.15 -24.02 -27.28
C ALA A 197 60.68 -25.45 -27.48
N ALA A 198 61.64 -25.88 -26.66
CA ALA A 198 62.16 -27.23 -26.64
C ALA A 198 61.16 -28.22 -26.04
N THR A 199 60.39 -27.77 -25.04
CA THR A 199 59.26 -28.54 -24.48
C THR A 199 58.18 -28.73 -25.53
N ASP A 200 57.83 -27.68 -26.29
CA ASP A 200 56.83 -27.77 -27.36
C ASP A 200 57.25 -28.76 -28.44
N ARG A 201 58.50 -28.70 -28.90
CA ARG A 201 59.07 -29.66 -29.86
C ARG A 201 59.16 -31.08 -29.31
N TRP A 202 59.32 -31.23 -27.99
CA TRP A 202 59.34 -32.53 -27.35
C TRP A 202 57.93 -33.14 -27.26
N ILE A 203 56.92 -32.32 -26.98
CA ILE A 203 55.50 -32.72 -27.03
C ILE A 203 55.13 -33.16 -28.45
N ASP A 204 55.55 -32.40 -29.47
CA ASP A 204 55.28 -32.73 -30.88
C ASP A 204 55.78 -34.12 -31.30
N LYS A 205 56.86 -34.63 -30.67
CA LYS A 205 57.40 -35.98 -30.97
C LYS A 205 56.53 -37.12 -30.43
N HIS A 206 55.63 -36.83 -29.50
CA HIS A 206 54.73 -37.80 -28.88
C HIS A 206 53.33 -37.74 -29.48
N LEU A 207 53.13 -36.91 -30.51
CA LEU A 207 51.89 -36.83 -31.26
C LEU A 207 51.91 -37.80 -32.46
N ASP A 208 50.73 -38.25 -32.86
CA ASP A 208 50.56 -39.13 -34.01
C ASP A 208 50.94 -38.46 -35.33
N ALA A 209 51.41 -39.27 -36.28
CA ALA A 209 51.76 -38.81 -37.61
C ALA A 209 50.48 -38.35 -38.37
N GLY A 210 50.21 -37.04 -38.34
CA GLY A 210 49.07 -36.42 -39.02
C GLY A 210 48.27 -35.43 -38.17
N SER A 211 48.49 -35.38 -36.85
CA SER A 211 47.88 -34.36 -35.98
C SER A 211 48.57 -32.99 -36.11
N GLU A 212 47.83 -31.91 -35.87
CA GLU A 212 48.40 -30.57 -35.78
C GLU A 212 49.42 -30.49 -34.63
N SER A 213 50.56 -29.82 -34.85
CA SER A 213 51.61 -29.75 -33.83
C SER A 213 51.23 -28.82 -32.67
N PHE A 214 51.59 -29.22 -31.46
CA PHE A 214 51.45 -28.36 -30.27
C PHE A 214 52.24 -27.06 -30.44
N SER A 215 53.45 -27.12 -31.03
CA SER A 215 54.27 -25.93 -31.24
C SER A 215 53.71 -24.94 -32.26
N SER A 216 52.90 -25.38 -33.24
CA SER A 216 52.22 -24.46 -34.16
C SER A 216 51.07 -23.76 -33.46
N LEU A 217 50.24 -24.50 -32.71
CA LEU A 217 49.11 -23.99 -31.94
C LEU A 217 49.54 -23.05 -30.83
N ALA A 218 50.61 -23.38 -30.11
CA ALA A 218 51.19 -22.56 -29.05
C ALA A 218 51.67 -21.18 -29.54
N ARG A 219 52.08 -21.07 -30.81
CA ARG A 219 52.46 -19.80 -31.45
C ARG A 219 51.28 -19.06 -32.06
N ARG A 220 50.29 -19.80 -32.57
CA ARG A 220 49.12 -19.23 -33.26
C ARG A 220 48.10 -18.65 -32.29
N LEU A 221 47.83 -19.31 -31.17
CA LEU A 221 46.77 -18.94 -30.24
C LEU A 221 46.96 -17.54 -29.61
N PRO A 222 48.16 -17.10 -29.20
CA PRO A 222 48.39 -15.74 -28.70
C PRO A 222 48.21 -14.62 -29.74
N LEU A 223 48.26 -14.97 -31.03
CA LEU A 223 48.11 -14.02 -32.14
C LEU A 223 46.69 -13.97 -32.69
N ALA A 224 45.74 -14.69 -32.09
CA ALA A 224 44.34 -14.74 -32.51
C ALA A 224 43.71 -13.35 -32.49
N ARG A 225 43.04 -12.96 -33.58
CA ARG A 225 42.46 -11.62 -33.73
C ARG A 225 40.98 -11.57 -33.39
N GLY A 226 40.36 -12.71 -33.09
CA GLY A 226 38.95 -12.81 -32.72
C GLY A 226 38.65 -14.03 -31.85
N THR A 227 37.50 -13.97 -31.17
CA THR A 227 37.03 -15.02 -30.25
C THR A 227 36.90 -16.39 -30.94
N HIS A 228 36.51 -16.42 -32.22
CA HIS A 228 36.37 -17.68 -32.95
C HIS A 228 37.72 -18.39 -33.15
N GLU A 229 38.73 -17.67 -33.67
CA GLU A 229 40.09 -18.19 -33.85
C GLU A 229 40.73 -18.61 -32.52
N PHE A 230 40.45 -17.85 -31.45
CA PHE A 230 40.90 -18.18 -30.11
C PHE A 230 40.29 -19.47 -29.59
N LEU A 231 38.96 -19.61 -29.66
CA LEU A 231 38.27 -20.81 -29.19
C LEU A 231 38.67 -22.05 -30.00
N GLU A 232 38.81 -21.92 -31.32
CA GLU A 232 39.28 -22.99 -32.19
C GLU A 232 40.69 -23.48 -31.78
N GLY A 233 41.65 -22.56 -31.61
CA GLY A 233 42.99 -22.91 -31.16
C GLY A 233 43.05 -23.43 -29.72
N ALA A 234 42.23 -22.90 -28.82
CA ALA A 234 42.15 -23.35 -27.43
C ALA A 234 41.55 -24.76 -27.31
N GLN A 235 40.57 -25.08 -28.16
CA GLN A 235 39.97 -26.39 -28.29
C GLN A 235 40.97 -27.40 -28.88
N ALA A 236 41.68 -27.05 -29.95
CA ALA A 236 42.71 -27.90 -30.53
C ALA A 236 43.82 -28.25 -29.52
N LEU A 237 44.28 -27.29 -28.71
CA LEU A 237 45.22 -27.55 -27.61
C LEU A 237 44.64 -28.45 -26.52
N HIS A 238 43.35 -28.28 -26.21
CA HIS A 238 42.66 -29.13 -25.24
C HIS A 238 42.56 -30.57 -25.72
N ASP A 239 42.25 -30.76 -27.01
CA ASP A 239 42.08 -32.06 -27.64
C ASP A 239 43.42 -32.78 -27.73
N ILE A 240 44.51 -32.10 -28.13
CA ILE A 240 45.87 -32.63 -28.05
C ILE A 240 46.20 -33.15 -26.66
N ARG A 241 45.94 -32.33 -25.62
CA ARG A 241 46.15 -32.78 -24.24
C ARG A 241 45.31 -34.02 -23.96
N LYS A 242 44.02 -34.00 -24.31
CA LYS A 242 43.09 -35.09 -24.00
C LYS A 242 43.51 -36.40 -24.68
N ASP A 243 43.95 -36.35 -25.93
CA ASP A 243 44.39 -37.52 -26.69
C ASP A 243 45.68 -38.09 -26.09
N LEU A 244 46.68 -37.24 -25.83
CA LEU A 244 47.91 -37.64 -25.13
C LEU A 244 47.64 -38.20 -23.71
N LEU A 245 46.63 -37.69 -23.02
CA LEU A 245 46.21 -38.21 -21.72
C LEU A 245 45.47 -39.55 -21.80
N ARG A 246 44.77 -39.82 -22.91
CA ARG A 246 44.03 -41.05 -23.13
C ARG A 246 44.96 -42.19 -23.55
N ASP A 247 45.96 -41.90 -24.37
CA ASP A 247 46.87 -42.91 -24.91
C ASP A 247 48.07 -43.21 -23.99
N SER A 248 48.19 -42.51 -22.86
CA SER A 248 49.19 -42.75 -21.80
C SER A 248 48.66 -43.62 -20.64
N GLN A 249 47.56 -44.35 -20.86
CA GLN A 249 46.98 -45.34 -19.93
C GLN A 249 47.41 -46.76 -20.29
#